data_AF-A0A5U8K9V7-F1
#
_entry.id   AF-A0A5U8K9V7-F1
#
_cell.length_a   1.000
_cell.length_b   1.000
_cell.length_c   1.000
_cell.angle_alpha   90.00
_cell.angle_beta   90.00
_cell.angle_gamma   90.00
#
_symmetry.space_group_name_H-M   'P 1'
#
loop_
_entity.id
_entity.type
_entity.pdbx_description
1 polymer ?
#
loop_
_entity_poly.entity_id
_entity_poly.type
_entity_poly.pdbx_seq_one_letter_code
_entity_poly.pdbx_strand_id
1 'polypeptide(L)'
;MTLNTSQVSYYMTQRKKGVTQHISAMKAGISVRSGRRIEKAQWSKAGERHWRTRKDPLEAVWDSMLVPLLKERPALMPTTLLEMLQDKYPGQYPNSLRRTMQRRVREWKLQYGAEQEVMFRQRHQPGLRGLSDFTELKGVVVTIAGKLLAHKLYHF
;
A
#
# COMPACT_ATOMS: atom_id res chain seq x y z
N MET A 1 -25.82 -5.36 -11.14
CA MET A 1 -24.65 -5.93 -10.44
C MET A 1 -23.42 -5.33 -11.07
N THR A 2 -22.61 -4.66 -10.26
CA THR A 2 -21.42 -3.97 -10.72
C THR A 2 -20.28 -4.97 -10.91
N LEU A 3 -19.71 -5.03 -12.11
CA LEU A 3 -18.55 -5.87 -12.41
C LEU A 3 -17.33 -5.01 -12.70
N ASN A 4 -16.15 -5.51 -12.32
CA ASN A 4 -14.89 -4.88 -12.67
C ASN A 4 -14.63 -5.05 -14.18
N THR A 5 -14.29 -3.96 -14.87
CA THR A 5 -14.01 -3.95 -16.31
C THR A 5 -12.92 -4.94 -16.71
N SER A 6 -11.88 -5.12 -15.89
CA SER A 6 -10.80 -6.08 -16.18
C SER A 6 -11.28 -7.53 -16.15
N GLN A 7 -12.17 -7.87 -15.20
CA GLN A 7 -12.77 -9.21 -15.12
C GLN A 7 -13.65 -9.49 -16.34
N VAL A 8 -14.42 -8.50 -16.79
CA VAL A 8 -15.27 -8.63 -17.98
C VAL A 8 -14.44 -8.79 -19.25
N SER A 9 -13.38 -7.98 -19.43
CA SER A 9 -12.49 -8.10 -20.59
C SER A 9 -11.78 -9.45 -20.64
N TYR A 10 -11.30 -9.93 -19.49
CA TYR A 10 -10.69 -11.26 -19.39
C TYR A 10 -11.70 -12.37 -19.69
N TYR A 11 -12.92 -12.31 -19.13
CA TYR A 11 -14.00 -13.25 -19.45
C TYR A 11 -14.29 -13.30 -20.95
N MET A 12 -14.47 -12.14 -21.60
CA MET A 12 -14.75 -12.05 -23.04
C MET A 12 -13.59 -12.60 -23.89
N THR A 13 -12.35 -12.38 -23.47
CA THR A 13 -11.16 -12.97 -24.12
C THR A 13 -11.19 -14.49 -24.08
N GLN A 14 -11.56 -15.10 -22.95
CA GLN A 14 -11.69 -16.56 -22.85
C GLN A 14 -12.85 -17.08 -23.73
N ARG A 15 -13.97 -16.36 -23.78
CA ARG A 15 -15.11 -16.72 -24.64
C ARG A 15 -14.75 -16.67 -26.12
N LYS A 16 -13.98 -15.68 -26.56
CA LYS A 16 -13.45 -15.60 -27.94
C LYS A 16 -12.51 -16.76 -28.30
N LYS A 17 -11.82 -17.35 -27.31
CA LYS A 17 -10.98 -18.56 -27.48
C LYS A 17 -11.78 -19.86 -27.53
N GLY A 18 -13.11 -19.81 -27.55
CA GLY A 18 -13.98 -21.01 -27.59
C GLY A 18 -14.16 -21.70 -26.23
N VAL A 19 -13.65 -21.12 -25.14
CA VAL A 19 -13.79 -21.72 -23.80
C VAL A 19 -15.24 -21.62 -23.32
N THR A 20 -15.74 -22.68 -22.67
CA THR A 20 -17.12 -22.70 -22.15
C THR A 20 -17.37 -21.55 -21.18
N GLN A 21 -18.64 -21.14 -21.06
CA GLN A 21 -19.05 -20.08 -20.15
C GLN A 21 -18.64 -20.37 -18.70
N HIS A 22 -18.80 -21.62 -18.25
CA HIS A 22 -18.45 -22.02 -16.89
C HIS A 22 -16.96 -21.82 -16.60
N ILE A 23 -16.09 -22.34 -17.48
CA ILE A 23 -14.64 -22.23 -17.32
C ILE A 23 -14.20 -20.77 -17.47
N SER A 24 -14.78 -20.02 -18.39
CA SER A 24 -14.47 -18.59 -18.59
C SER A 24 -14.83 -17.76 -17.35
N ALA A 25 -15.98 -18.03 -16.73
CA ALA A 25 -16.41 -17.35 -15.51
C ALA A 25 -15.49 -17.67 -14.33
N MET A 26 -15.13 -18.96 -14.17
CA MET A 26 -14.19 -19.41 -13.14
C MET A 26 -12.81 -18.75 -13.31
N LYS A 27 -12.25 -18.76 -14.52
CA LYS A 27 -10.95 -18.11 -14.78
C LYS A 27 -10.97 -16.60 -14.55
N ALA A 28 -12.10 -15.95 -14.80
CA ALA A 28 -12.30 -14.51 -14.56
C ALA A 28 -12.62 -14.17 -13.08
N GLY A 29 -12.77 -15.18 -12.21
CA GLY A 29 -13.13 -14.98 -10.81
C GLY A 29 -14.54 -14.42 -10.62
N ILE A 30 -15.48 -14.77 -11.51
CA ILE A 30 -16.88 -14.31 -11.45
C ILE A 30 -17.84 -15.50 -11.45
N SER A 31 -19.06 -15.27 -10.96
CA SER A 31 -20.11 -16.30 -11.01
C SER A 31 -20.53 -16.61 -12.45
N VAL A 32 -20.96 -17.84 -12.71
CA VAL A 32 -21.54 -18.24 -14.01
C VAL A 32 -22.73 -17.36 -14.38
N ARG A 33 -23.54 -16.95 -13.39
CA ARG A 33 -24.64 -16.00 -13.57
C ARG A 33 -24.16 -14.64 -14.05
N SER A 34 -23.01 -14.16 -13.56
CA SER A 34 -22.37 -12.93 -14.05
C SER A 34 -21.91 -13.10 -15.50
N GLY A 35 -21.31 -14.24 -15.85
CA GLY A 35 -20.95 -14.58 -17.24
C GLY A 35 -22.15 -14.52 -18.19
N ARG A 36 -23.29 -15.12 -17.81
CA ARG A 36 -24.54 -15.03 -18.60
C ARG A 36 -25.02 -13.60 -18.81
N ARG A 37 -24.89 -12.75 -17.77
CA ARG A 37 -25.29 -11.34 -17.86
C ARG A 37 -24.35 -10.52 -18.74
N ILE A 38 -23.05 -10.82 -18.73
CA ILE A 38 -22.08 -10.21 -19.64
C ILE A 38 -22.47 -10.51 -21.09
N GLU A 39 -22.78 -11.76 -21.41
CA GLU A 39 -23.18 -12.18 -22.76
C GLU A 39 -24.49 -11.54 -23.22
N LYS A 40 -25.45 -11.34 -22.30
CA LYS A 40 -26.72 -10.66 -22.58
C LYS A 40 -26.62 -9.12 -22.58
N ALA A 41 -25.42 -8.56 -22.46
CA ALA A 41 -25.20 -7.12 -22.26
C ALA A 41 -25.98 -6.52 -21.05
N GLN A 42 -26.34 -7.35 -20.07
CA GLN A 42 -27.10 -6.98 -18.86
C GLN A 42 -26.16 -6.71 -17.67
N TRP A 43 -25.08 -5.98 -17.91
CA TRP A 43 -24.11 -5.62 -16.87
C TRP A 43 -23.74 -4.15 -16.99
N SER A 44 -23.32 -3.56 -15.87
CA SER A 44 -22.78 -2.21 -15.83
C SER A 44 -21.43 -2.23 -15.13
N LYS A 45 -20.54 -1.33 -15.56
CA LYS A 45 -19.28 -1.08 -14.86
C LYS A 45 -19.59 -0.74 -13.41
N ALA A 46 -18.78 -1.24 -12.48
CA ALA A 46 -18.77 -0.72 -11.12
C ALA A 46 -18.50 0.79 -11.17
N GLY A 47 -19.57 1.58 -11.03
CA GLY A 47 -19.45 3.02 -10.87
C GLY A 47 -18.81 3.34 -9.53
N GLU A 48 -17.98 4.37 -9.51
CA GLU A 48 -17.54 4.96 -8.26
C GLU A 48 -18.76 5.56 -7.57
N ARG A 49 -19.07 5.09 -6.36
CA ARG A 49 -20.14 5.69 -5.57
C ARG A 49 -19.64 7.05 -5.09
N HIS A 50 -20.25 8.11 -5.63
CA HIS A 50 -19.92 9.48 -5.24
C HIS A 50 -20.49 9.89 -3.88
N TRP A 51 -21.48 9.15 -3.35
CA TRP A 51 -22.15 9.48 -2.09
C TRP A 51 -21.90 8.41 -1.02
N ARG A 52 -21.73 8.86 0.23
CA ARG A 52 -21.68 8.00 1.41
C ARG A 52 -23.09 7.56 1.80
N THR A 53 -23.27 6.27 2.08
CA THR A 53 -24.57 5.72 2.49
C THR A 53 -25.10 6.28 3.82
N ARG A 54 -24.23 6.88 4.64
CA ARG A 54 -24.59 7.58 5.87
C ARG A 54 -23.85 8.90 5.96
N LYS A 55 -24.51 9.91 6.51
CA LYS A 55 -23.88 11.17 6.94
C LYS A 55 -22.75 10.85 7.91
N ASP A 56 -21.69 11.65 7.87
CA ASP A 56 -20.55 11.40 8.73
C ASP A 56 -20.87 11.82 10.18
N PRO A 57 -20.70 10.92 11.16
CA PRO A 57 -21.11 11.18 12.53
C PRO A 57 -20.21 12.19 13.26
N LEU A 58 -19.06 12.57 12.68
CA LEU A 58 -18.12 13.53 13.28
C LEU A 58 -18.08 14.87 12.53
N GLU A 59 -18.86 15.02 11.47
CA GLU A 59 -18.84 16.18 10.56
C GLU A 59 -18.97 17.52 11.29
N ALA A 60 -19.93 17.62 12.22
CA ALA A 60 -20.21 18.85 12.95
C ALA A 60 -19.06 19.32 13.87
N VAL A 61 -18.23 18.38 14.36
CA VAL A 61 -17.16 18.66 15.35
C VAL A 61 -15.76 18.53 14.77
N TRP A 62 -15.63 18.01 13.54
CA TRP A 62 -14.34 17.68 12.96
C TRP A 62 -13.47 18.93 12.76
N ASP A 63 -13.88 19.84 11.89
CA ASP A 63 -13.10 21.02 11.55
C ASP A 63 -13.15 22.10 12.64
N SER A 64 -14.26 22.16 13.38
CA SER A 64 -14.51 23.18 14.40
C SER A 64 -13.80 22.91 15.73
N MET A 65 -13.58 21.63 16.09
CA MET A 65 -13.05 21.26 17.40
C MET A 65 -11.88 20.28 17.31
N LEU A 66 -12.03 19.18 16.58
CA LEU A 66 -11.02 18.10 16.57
C LEU A 66 -9.74 18.49 15.82
N VAL A 67 -9.87 19.16 14.68
CA VAL A 67 -8.71 19.60 13.88
C VAL A 67 -7.86 20.63 14.64
N PRO A 68 -8.41 21.70 15.25
CA PRO A 68 -7.63 22.62 16.09
C PRO A 68 -6.89 21.91 17.23
N LEU A 69 -7.56 20.99 17.94
CA LEU A 69 -6.95 20.21 19.02
C LEU A 69 -5.78 19.34 18.52
N LEU A 70 -5.94 18.71 17.36
CA LEU A 70 -4.90 17.89 16.74
C LEU A 70 -3.70 18.73 16.26
N LYS A 71 -3.93 19.98 15.83
CA LYS A 71 -2.85 20.92 15.46
C LYS A 71 -2.08 21.39 16.69
N GLU A 72 -2.78 21.76 17.76
CA GLU A 72 -2.15 22.20 19.01
C GLU A 72 -1.41 21.04 19.70
N ARG A 73 -2.01 19.84 19.70
CA ARG A 73 -1.52 18.67 20.44
C ARG A 73 -1.54 17.42 19.56
N PRO A 74 -0.58 17.28 18.62
CA PRO A 74 -0.55 16.16 17.68
C PRO A 74 -0.37 14.78 18.34
N ALA A 75 0.15 14.74 19.57
CA ALA A 75 0.29 13.52 20.36
C ALA A 75 -1.05 12.96 20.87
N LEU A 76 -2.16 13.71 20.78
CA LEU A 76 -3.47 13.24 21.22
C LEU A 76 -3.88 11.94 20.53
N MET A 77 -4.37 11.02 21.35
CA MET A 77 -4.84 9.72 20.90
C MET A 77 -6.29 9.84 20.39
N PRO A 78 -6.66 9.11 19.32
CA PRO A 78 -8.03 9.13 18.82
C PRO A 78 -9.06 8.68 19.87
N THR A 79 -8.68 7.81 20.81
CA THR A 79 -9.55 7.37 21.92
C THR A 79 -9.83 8.52 22.87
N THR A 80 -8.80 9.28 23.26
CA THR A 80 -8.93 10.45 24.12
C THR A 80 -9.81 11.51 23.48
N LEU A 81 -9.68 11.74 22.16
CA LEU A 81 -10.56 12.67 21.44
C LEU A 81 -12.02 12.22 21.46
N LEU A 82 -12.28 10.91 21.38
CA LEU A 82 -13.64 10.37 21.46
C LEU A 82 -14.21 10.49 22.89
N GLU A 83 -13.41 10.18 23.91
CA GLU A 83 -13.79 10.32 25.32
C GLU A 83 -14.13 11.78 25.64
N MET A 84 -13.29 12.73 25.21
CA MET A 84 -13.58 14.17 25.36
C MET A 84 -14.91 14.59 24.69
N LEU A 85 -15.25 14.02 23.54
CA LEU A 85 -16.53 14.29 22.89
C LEU A 85 -17.70 13.66 23.65
N GLN A 86 -17.51 12.49 24.24
CA GLN A 86 -18.52 11.81 25.06
C GLN A 86 -18.79 12.58 26.36
N ASP A 87 -17.74 13.12 26.98
CA ASP A 87 -17.85 13.95 28.17
C ASP A 87 -18.54 15.28 27.86
N LYS A 88 -18.16 15.93 26.75
CA LYS A 88 -18.72 17.24 26.36
C LYS A 88 -20.14 17.14 25.80
N TYR A 89 -20.47 16.04 25.12
CA TYR A 89 -21.78 15.79 24.51
C TYR A 89 -22.32 14.41 24.88
N PRO A 90 -22.80 14.23 26.12
CA PRO A 90 -23.30 12.95 26.60
C PRO A 90 -24.39 12.38 25.68
N GLY A 91 -24.25 11.11 25.31
CA GLY A 91 -25.22 10.38 24.48
C GLY A 91 -25.14 10.64 22.97
N GLN A 92 -24.36 11.61 22.49
CA GLN A 92 -24.28 11.93 21.05
C GLN A 92 -23.25 11.08 20.29
N TYR A 93 -22.18 10.66 20.96
CA TYR A 93 -21.04 9.96 20.33
C TYR A 93 -20.87 8.55 20.91
N PRO A 94 -21.49 7.51 20.33
CA PRO A 94 -21.39 6.15 20.84
C PRO A 94 -20.01 5.53 20.62
N ASN A 95 -19.66 4.53 21.44
CA ASN A 95 -18.39 3.79 21.35
C ASN A 95 -18.15 3.10 19.99
N SER A 96 -19.20 2.85 19.21
CA SER A 96 -19.10 2.33 17.84
C SER A 96 -18.32 3.26 16.91
N LEU A 97 -18.19 4.55 17.24
CA LEU A 97 -17.41 5.54 16.49
C LEU A 97 -15.90 5.42 16.70
N ARG A 98 -15.42 4.59 17.64
CA ARG A 98 -13.98 4.44 17.93
C ARG A 98 -13.16 4.14 16.68
N ARG A 99 -13.61 3.20 15.85
CA ARG A 99 -12.94 2.87 14.57
C ARG A 99 -12.96 4.03 13.59
N THR A 100 -14.06 4.78 13.53
CA THR A 100 -14.21 5.97 12.66
C THR A 100 -13.25 7.08 13.10
N MET A 101 -13.17 7.35 14.40
CA MET A 101 -12.27 8.33 14.99
C MET A 101 -10.80 7.97 14.72
N GLN A 102 -10.41 6.72 15.02
CA GLN A 102 -9.06 6.22 14.73
C GLN A 102 -8.67 6.37 13.26
N ARG A 103 -9.57 6.00 12.34
CA ARG A 103 -9.31 6.12 10.90
C ARG A 103 -9.12 7.58 10.50
N ARG A 104 -10.03 8.48 10.89
CA ARG A 104 -9.94 9.89 10.50
C ARG A 104 -8.72 10.59 11.08
N VAL A 105 -8.37 10.33 12.34
CA VAL A 105 -7.15 10.90 12.94
C VAL A 105 -5.90 10.37 12.23
N ARG A 106 -5.87 9.10 11.84
CA ARG A 106 -4.77 8.53 11.05
C ARG A 106 -4.66 9.19 9.67
N GLU A 107 -5.78 9.36 8.96
CA GLU A 107 -5.83 10.05 7.67
C GLU A 107 -5.34 11.49 7.81
N TRP A 108 -5.81 12.21 8.84
CA TRP A 108 -5.36 13.57 9.12
C TRP A 108 -3.86 13.64 9.43
N LYS A 109 -3.32 12.74 10.26
CA LYS A 109 -1.89 12.68 10.57
C LYS A 109 -1.05 12.31 9.34
N LEU A 110 -1.58 11.54 8.41
CA LEU A 110 -0.88 11.23 7.16
C LEU A 110 -0.76 12.46 6.26
N GLN A 111 -1.77 13.34 6.27
CA GLN A 111 -1.83 14.51 5.40
C GLN A 111 -1.18 15.75 6.02
N TYR A 112 -1.30 15.94 7.34
CA TYR A 112 -0.93 17.16 8.05
C TYR A 112 -0.06 16.89 9.29
N GLY A 113 0.32 15.64 9.55
CA GLY A 113 1.22 15.31 10.64
C GLY A 113 2.64 15.81 10.39
N ALA A 114 3.47 15.71 11.42
CA ALA A 114 4.90 15.98 11.30
C ALA A 114 5.52 15.14 10.17
N GLU A 115 6.54 15.69 9.54
CA GLU A 115 7.30 14.98 8.50
C GLU A 115 7.74 13.62 9.03
N GLN A 116 7.33 12.56 8.34
CA GLN A 116 7.84 11.23 8.63
C GLN A 116 9.21 11.11 7.99
N GLU A 117 10.17 10.61 8.76
CA GLU A 117 11.48 10.26 8.22
C GLU A 117 11.31 9.22 7.10
N VAL A 118 11.57 9.63 5.86
CA VAL A 118 11.47 8.77 4.70
C VAL A 118 12.78 8.00 4.56
N MET A 119 12.77 6.71 4.90
CA MET A 119 13.94 5.85 4.72
C MET A 119 13.89 5.13 3.37
N PHE A 120 14.86 5.42 2.50
CA PHE A 120 15.12 4.62 1.30
C PHE A 120 16.04 3.46 1.65
N ARG A 121 15.48 2.26 1.77
CA ARG A 121 16.28 1.06 2.07
C ARG A 121 17.20 0.74 0.89
N GLN A 122 18.50 0.88 1.06
CA GLN A 122 19.48 0.32 0.13
C GLN A 122 19.48 -1.21 0.26
N ARG A 123 18.95 -1.90 -0.75
CA ARG A 123 19.00 -3.36 -0.83
C ARG A 123 20.29 -3.77 -1.54
N HIS A 124 21.26 -4.25 -0.80
CA HIS A 124 22.46 -4.87 -1.34
C HIS A 124 22.19 -6.36 -1.56
N GLN A 125 21.89 -6.76 -2.80
CA GLN A 125 21.78 -8.19 -3.10
C GLN A 125 23.19 -8.81 -3.12
N PRO A 126 23.39 -9.98 -2.51
CA PRO A 126 24.65 -10.72 -2.62
C PRO A 126 25.04 -10.92 -4.09
N GLY A 127 26.31 -10.69 -4.42
CA GLY A 127 26.84 -10.88 -5.79
C GLY A 127 26.54 -9.76 -6.79
N LEU A 128 25.73 -8.75 -6.45
CA LEU A 128 25.45 -7.60 -7.33
C LEU A 128 26.57 -6.56 -7.33
N ARG A 129 27.38 -6.53 -6.26
CA ARG A 129 28.58 -5.71 -6.12
C ARG A 129 29.65 -6.56 -5.44
N GLY A 130 30.82 -6.63 -6.04
CA GLY A 130 32.03 -7.21 -5.46
C GLY A 130 33.03 -6.09 -5.16
N LEU A 131 33.79 -6.25 -4.09
CA LEU A 131 34.94 -5.40 -3.80
C LEU A 131 36.17 -6.19 -4.21
N SER A 132 36.95 -5.67 -5.14
CA SER A 132 38.25 -6.23 -5.46
C SER A 132 39.35 -5.30 -4.96
N ASP A 133 40.42 -5.89 -4.43
CA ASP A 133 41.59 -5.15 -3.99
C ASP A 133 42.88 -5.86 -4.37
N PHE A 134 43.98 -5.11 -4.18
CA PHE A 134 45.32 -5.60 -4.42
C PHE A 134 46.16 -5.42 -3.15
N THR A 135 46.83 -6.48 -2.74
CA THR A 135 47.76 -6.45 -1.61
C THR A 135 49.20 -6.54 -2.12
N GLU A 136 50.05 -5.62 -1.68
CA GLU A 136 51.49 -5.71 -1.93
C GLU A 136 52.14 -6.59 -0.86
N LEU A 137 52.74 -7.70 -1.28
CA LEU A 137 53.37 -8.65 -0.38
C LEU A 137 54.81 -8.21 -0.09
N LYS A 138 55.01 -7.53 1.03
CA LYS A 138 56.34 -7.04 1.45
C LYS A 138 57.22 -8.18 1.95
N GLY A 139 58.51 -8.13 1.62
CA GLY A 139 59.50 -9.12 2.08
C GLY A 139 59.54 -10.42 1.29
N VAL A 140 58.75 -10.54 0.22
CA VAL A 140 58.79 -11.68 -0.71
C VAL A 140 59.23 -11.19 -2.09
N VAL A 141 60.12 -11.94 -2.73
CA VAL A 141 60.59 -11.65 -4.08
C VAL A 141 60.01 -12.68 -5.04
N VAL A 142 59.23 -12.21 -6.02
CA VAL A 142 58.67 -13.07 -7.06
C VAL A 142 59.49 -12.90 -8.33
N THR A 143 59.89 -14.02 -8.93
CA THR A 143 60.63 -14.04 -10.20
C THR A 143 59.95 -14.96 -11.21
N ILE A 144 59.92 -14.55 -12.48
CA ILE A 144 59.48 -15.39 -13.60
C ILE A 144 60.65 -15.57 -14.55
N ALA A 145 61.04 -16.82 -14.84
CA ALA A 145 62.22 -17.15 -15.64
C ALA A 145 63.51 -16.43 -15.17
N GLY A 146 63.66 -16.31 -13.84
CA GLY A 146 64.80 -15.63 -13.21
C GLY A 146 64.78 -14.11 -13.26
N LYS A 147 63.77 -13.47 -13.86
CA LYS A 147 63.60 -12.01 -13.86
C LYS A 147 62.66 -11.57 -12.74
N LEU A 148 63.02 -10.48 -12.07
CA LEU A 148 62.21 -9.87 -11.01
C LEU A 148 60.84 -9.41 -11.54
N LEU A 149 59.76 -9.76 -10.84
CA LEU A 149 58.42 -9.28 -11.10
C LEU A 149 57.98 -8.31 -9.99
N ALA A 150 57.68 -7.08 -10.36
CA ALA A 150 56.92 -6.17 -9.50
C ALA A 150 55.49 -6.72 -9.37
N HIS A 151 55.17 -7.29 -8.21
CA HIS A 151 53.96 -8.08 -8.03
C HIS A 151 53.00 -7.43 -7.03
N LYS A 152 51.70 -7.68 -7.24
CA LYS A 152 50.62 -7.42 -6.29
C LYS A 152 49.68 -8.63 -6.32
N LEU A 153 49.24 -9.08 -5.16
CA LEU A 153 48.24 -10.14 -5.04
C LEU A 153 46.86 -9.54 -5.26
N TYR A 154 46.09 -10.14 -6.15
CA TYR A 154 44.70 -9.76 -6.39
C TYR A 154 43.78 -10.59 -5.49
N HIS A 155 42.78 -9.93 -4.89
CA HIS A 155 41.71 -10.58 -4.13
C HIS A 155 40.33 -10.05 -4.58
N PHE A 156 39.33 -10.93 -4.54
CA PHE A 156 37.94 -10.68 -4.95
C PHE A 156 36.98 -11.22 -3.89
#